data_AF-A0A967GBP7-F1
#
_entry.id   AF-A0A967GBP7-F1
#
_cell.length_a   1.000
_cell.length_b   1.000
_cell.length_c   1.000
_cell.angle_alpha   90.00
_cell.angle_beta   90.00
_cell.angle_gamma   90.00
#
_symmetry.space_group_name_H-M   'P 1'
#
loop_
_entity.id
_entity.type
_entity.pdbx_description
1 polymer ?
#
loop_
_entity_poly.entity_id
_entity_poly.type
_entity_poly.pdbx_seq_one_letter_code
_entity_poly.pdbx_strand_id
1 'polypeptide(L)'
;GLAVAMIRQAMIDKGWSICGIAPNKQMIHEILLKSCGGVGELGQSKRLSEMTTTEAAQFFENIRDWAATQLGIVIPDPNPNWRIAGKK
;
A
#
# COMPACT_ATOMS: atom_id res chain seq x y z
N GLY A 1 3.90 -6.79 -2.01
CA GLY A 1 5.10 -5.92 -2.07
C GLY A 1 5.57 -5.56 -0.68
N LEU A 2 6.78 -4.99 -0.55
CA LEU A 2 7.39 -4.59 0.72
C LEU A 2 6.50 -3.66 1.55
N ALA A 3 5.92 -2.63 0.91
CA ALA A 3 4.99 -1.69 1.54
C ALA A 3 3.81 -2.39 2.26
N VAL A 4 3.14 -3.32 1.57
CA VAL A 4 2.00 -4.08 2.12
C VAL A 4 2.40 -4.94 3.31
N ALA A 5 3.62 -5.50 3.31
CA ALA A 5 4.11 -6.29 4.43
C ALA A 5 4.41 -5.41 5.65
N MET A 6 5.05 -4.25 5.45
CA MET A 6 5.33 -3.29 6.51
C MET A 6 4.04 -2.72 7.13
N ILE A 7 3.09 -2.32 6.29
CA ILE A 7 1.77 -1.82 6.72
C ILE A 7 1.02 -2.89 7.53
N ARG A 8 1.01 -4.14 7.05
CA ARG A 8 0.36 -5.23 7.76
C ARG A 8 0.96 -5.43 9.15
N GLN A 9 2.29 -5.46 9.26
CA GLN A 9 2.94 -5.64 10.54
C GLN A 9 2.61 -4.50 11.50
N ALA A 10 2.70 -3.24 11.04
CA ALA A 10 2.36 -2.08 11.85
C ALA A 10 0.90 -2.06 12.32
N MET A 11 -0.04 -2.51 11.49
CA MET A 11 -1.45 -2.65 11.88
C MET A 11 -1.64 -3.72 12.95
N ILE A 12 -0.96 -4.87 12.83
CA ILE A 12 -0.99 -5.93 13.85
C ILE A 12 -0.40 -5.43 15.17
N ASP A 13 0.74 -4.74 15.12
CA ASP A 13 1.43 -4.23 16.31
C ASP A 13 0.59 -3.18 17.05
N LYS A 14 -0.24 -2.41 16.33
CA LYS A 14 -1.22 -1.46 16.89
C LYS A 14 -2.53 -2.13 17.36
N GLY A 15 -2.65 -3.45 17.25
CA GLY A 15 -3.85 -4.18 17.66
C GLY A 15 -5.05 -3.99 16.74
N TRP A 16 -4.84 -3.59 15.48
CA TRP A 16 -5.95 -3.46 14.54
C TRP A 16 -6.51 -4.83 14.19
N SER A 17 -7.82 -4.97 14.32
CA SER A 17 -8.55 -6.15 13.84
C SER A 17 -9.76 -5.70 13.03
N ILE A 18 -10.07 -6.44 11.98
CA ILE A 18 -11.27 -6.23 11.19
C ILE A 18 -12.19 -7.40 11.50
N CYS A 19 -13.28 -7.13 12.23
CA CYS A 19 -14.20 -8.16 12.71
C CYS A 19 -13.49 -9.26 13.54
N GLY A 20 -12.48 -8.89 14.35
CA GLY A 20 -11.73 -9.84 15.18
C GLY A 20 -10.66 -10.64 14.43
N ILE A 21 -10.44 -10.38 13.14
CA ILE A 21 -9.44 -11.06 12.32
C ILE A 21 -8.26 -10.11 12.06
N ALA A 22 -7.05 -10.63 12.23
CA ALA A 22 -5.83 -9.89 11.88
C ALA A 22 -5.82 -9.59 10.37
N PRO A 23 -5.45 -8.36 9.95
CA PRO A 23 -5.47 -7.97 8.54
C PRO A 23 -4.64 -8.91 7.68
N ASN A 24 -5.27 -9.52 6.67
CA ASN A 24 -4.57 -10.30 5.66
C ASN A 24 -4.12 -9.39 4.50
N LYS A 25 -3.24 -9.89 3.63
CA LYS A 25 -2.68 -9.10 2.52
C LYS A 25 -3.76 -8.51 1.61
N GLN A 26 -4.82 -9.26 1.31
CA GLN A 26 -5.88 -8.81 0.41
C GLN A 26 -6.69 -7.66 1.03
N MET A 27 -7.00 -7.75 2.33
CA MET A 27 -7.67 -6.67 3.05
C MET A 27 -6.83 -5.38 3.04
N ILE A 28 -5.51 -5.48 3.26
CA ILE A 28 -4.60 -4.34 3.19
C ILE A 28 -4.68 -3.71 1.80
N HIS A 29 -4.64 -4.51 0.73
CA HIS A 29 -4.75 -4.01 -0.63
C HIS A 29 -6.04 -3.23 -0.88
N GLU A 30 -7.19 -3.75 -0.42
CA GLU A 30 -8.49 -3.07 -0.57
C GLU A 30 -8.55 -1.76 0.24
N ILE A 31 -7.97 -1.73 1.45
CA ILE A 31 -7.86 -0.51 2.24
C ILE A 31 -7.04 0.54 1.48
N LEU A 32 -5.86 0.16 0.98
CA LEU A 32 -4.99 1.09 0.27
C LEU A 32 -5.64 1.58 -1.02
N LEU A 33 -6.33 0.72 -1.78
CA LEU A 33 -7.06 1.14 -2.98
C LEU A 33 -8.12 2.19 -2.66
N LYS A 34 -8.89 2.01 -1.57
CA LYS A 34 -9.91 2.97 -1.15
C LYS A 34 -9.34 4.26 -0.56
N SER A 35 -8.29 4.16 0.24
CA SER A 35 -7.74 5.31 0.98
C SER A 35 -6.71 6.11 0.20
N CYS A 36 -5.99 5.51 -0.74
CA CYS A 36 -4.85 6.13 -1.42
C CYS A 36 -5.17 6.55 -2.87
N GLY A 37 -6.46 6.65 -3.24
CA GLY A 37 -6.86 7.16 -4.54
C GLY A 37 -6.84 6.13 -5.68
N GLY A 38 -6.85 4.83 -5.37
CA GLY A 38 -7.20 3.81 -6.35
C GLY A 38 -8.70 3.79 -6.62
N VAL A 39 -9.37 4.95 -6.70
CA VAL A 39 -10.83 5.09 -6.77
C VAL A 39 -11.18 5.73 -8.13
N GLY A 40 -11.85 4.98 -9.01
CA GLY A 40 -12.33 5.45 -10.32
C GLY A 40 -13.58 6.34 -10.22
N GLU A 41 -14.11 6.77 -11.37
CA GLU A 41 -15.18 7.78 -11.49
C GLU A 41 -16.44 7.50 -10.65
N LEU A 42 -16.72 6.23 -10.31
CA LEU A 42 -17.91 5.82 -9.56
C LEU A 42 -17.59 5.26 -8.16
N GLY A 43 -16.47 5.64 -7.55
CA GLY A 43 -16.10 5.11 -6.23
C GLY A 43 -15.57 3.68 -6.26
N GLN A 44 -15.43 3.07 -7.45
CA GLN A 44 -14.90 1.72 -7.61
C GLN A 44 -13.39 1.70 -7.48
N SER A 45 -12.85 0.66 -6.85
CA SER A 45 -11.41 0.53 -6.73
C SER A 45 -10.76 0.16 -8.07
N LYS A 46 -10.07 1.11 -8.72
CA LYS A 46 -9.22 0.88 -9.89
C LYS A 46 -8.06 -0.03 -9.49
N ARG A 47 -7.90 -1.18 -10.13
CA ARG A 47 -6.73 -2.04 -9.95
C ARG A 47 -5.50 -1.39 -10.56
N LEU A 48 -4.31 -1.80 -10.11
CA LEU A 48 -3.03 -1.32 -10.65
C LEU A 48 -2.90 -1.51 -12.18
N SER A 49 -3.51 -2.55 -12.75
CA SER A 49 -3.54 -2.81 -14.19
C SER A 49 -4.38 -1.80 -14.99
N GLU A 50 -5.26 -1.06 -14.31
CA GLU A 50 -6.18 -0.08 -14.88
C GLU A 50 -5.70 1.37 -14.64
N MET A 51 -4.57 1.52 -13.93
CA MET A 51 -3.93 2.80 -13.67
C MET A 51 -2.94 3.13 -14.79
N THR A 52 -2.96 4.38 -15.25
CA THR A 52 -1.85 4.95 -16.01
C THR A 52 -0.59 5.00 -15.16
N THR A 53 0.58 5.14 -15.79
CA THR A 53 1.87 5.25 -15.07
C THR A 53 1.86 6.40 -14.06
N THR A 54 1.24 7.54 -14.41
CA THR A 54 1.12 8.70 -13.53
C THR A 54 0.20 8.43 -12.34
N GLU A 55 -0.97 7.82 -12.58
CA GLU A 55 -1.88 7.41 -11.49
C GLU A 55 -1.22 6.39 -10.57
N ALA A 56 -0.50 5.42 -11.12
CA ALA A 56 0.22 4.42 -10.34
C ALA A 56 1.35 5.05 -9.50
N ALA A 57 2.11 5.99 -10.07
CA ALA A 57 3.13 6.73 -9.33
C ALA A 57 2.52 7.50 -8.16
N GLN A 58 1.45 8.27 -8.41
CA GLN A 58 0.74 9.01 -7.36
C GLN A 58 0.13 8.08 -6.31
N PHE A 59 -0.39 6.92 -6.72
CA PHE A 59 -0.93 5.92 -5.80
C PHE A 59 0.15 5.41 -4.83
N PHE A 60 1.38 5.18 -5.30
CA PHE A 60 2.48 4.78 -4.41
C PHE A 60 2.90 5.90 -3.47
N GLU A 61 2.95 7.16 -3.92
CA GLU A 61 3.19 8.31 -3.03
C GLU A 61 2.12 8.39 -1.93
N ASN A 62 0.85 8.31 -2.32
CA ASN A 62 -0.28 8.34 -1.39
C ASN A 62 -0.21 7.19 -0.36
N ILE A 63 0.25 6.00 -0.74
CA ILE A 63 0.48 4.89 0.20
C ILE A 63 1.53 5.26 1.24
N ARG A 64 2.62 5.91 0.85
CA ARG A 64 3.68 6.31 1.79
C ARG A 64 3.16 7.37 2.75
N ASP A 65 2.46 8.38 2.26
CA ASP A 65 1.86 9.43 3.07
C ASP A 65 0.79 8.88 4.03
N TRP A 66 -0.05 7.97 3.54
CA TRP A 66 -1.05 7.29 4.37
C TRP A 66 -0.38 6.46 5.47
N ALA A 67 0.67 5.72 5.16
CA ALA A 67 1.39 4.91 6.15
C ALA A 67 2.11 5.78 7.20
N ALA A 68 2.68 6.91 6.78
CA ALA A 68 3.30 7.88 7.68
C ALA A 68 2.26 8.52 8.61
N THR A 69 1.11 8.95 8.07
CA THR A 69 0.07 9.65 8.85
C THR A 69 -0.76 8.73 9.74
N GLN A 70 -1.17 7.56 9.25
CA GLN A 70 -2.06 6.65 9.99
C GLN A 70 -1.29 5.68 10.89
N LEU A 71 -0.12 5.23 10.44
CA LEU A 71 0.63 4.18 11.14
C LEU A 71 1.92 4.69 11.77
N GLY A 72 2.38 5.90 11.41
CA GLY A 72 3.64 6.44 11.90
C GLY A 72 4.86 5.70 11.35
N ILE A 73 4.73 5.02 10.20
CA ILE A 73 5.82 4.27 9.58
C ILE A 73 6.29 4.95 8.30
N VAL A 74 7.60 4.90 8.05
CA VAL A 74 8.20 5.38 6.80
C VAL A 74 8.40 4.20 5.87
N ILE A 75 7.78 4.25 4.70
CA ILE A 75 7.99 3.26 3.64
C ILE A 75 9.06 3.81 2.70
N PRO A 76 10.19 3.11 2.51
CA PRO A 76 11.27 3.61 1.66
C PRO A 76 10.86 3.60 0.18
N ASP A 77 11.52 4.45 -0.61
CA ASP A 77 11.39 4.42 -2.05
C ASP A 77 11.79 3.06 -2.64
N PRO A 78 11.12 2.62 -3.72
CA PRO A 78 11.55 1.43 -4.44
C PRO A 78 12.97 1.67 -4.95
N ASN A 79 13.88 0.75 -4.60
CA ASN A 79 15.25 0.81 -5.05
C ASN A 79 15.27 0.83 -6.60
N PRO A 80 15.75 1.92 -7.25
CA PRO A 80 15.78 2.01 -8.71
C PRO A 80 16.63 0.91 -9.34
N ASN A 81 17.57 0.34 -8.57
CA ASN A 81 18.47 -0.75 -8.96
C ASN A 81 18.02 -2.13 -8.47
N TRP A 82 16.73 -2.34 -8.17
CA TRP A 82 16.23 -3.61 -7.63
C TRP A 82 16.56 -4.84 -8.49
N ARG A 83 16.73 -4.67 -9.81
CA ARG A 83 17.18 -5.74 -10.73
C ARG A 83 18.67 -6.10 -10.58
N ILE A 84 19.48 -5.18 -10.07
CA ILE A 84 20.93 -5.35 -9.90
C ILE A 84 21.23 -6.00 -8.54
N ALA A 85 20.43 -5.69 -7.52
CA ALA A 85 20.60 -6.18 -6.15
C ALA A 85 20.40 -7.71 -5.98
N GLY A 86 19.90 -8.42 -7.00
CA GLY A 86 19.70 -9.87 -6.99
C GLY A 86 20.87 -10.70 -7.54
N LYS A 87 21.96 -10.08 -8.00
CA LYS A 87 23.18 -10.78 -8.43
C LYS A 87 24.20 -10.78 -7.29
N LYS A 88 24.13 -11.77 -6.42
CA LYS A 88 25.27 -12.25 -5.63
C LYS A 88 25.42 -13.73 -5.86
#